data_AF-A0A2X3VYV4-F1
#
_entry.id   AF-A0A2X3VYV4-F1
#
_cell.length_a   1.000
_cell.length_b   1.000
_cell.length_c   1.000
_cell.angle_alpha   90.00
_cell.angle_beta   90.00
_cell.angle_gamma   90.00
#
_symmetry.space_group_name_H-M   'P 1'
#
loop_
_entity.id
_entity.type
_entity.pdbx_description
1 polymer ?
#
loop_
_entity_poly.entity_id
_entity_poly.type
_entity_poly.pdbx_seq_one_letter_code
_entity_poly.pdbx_strand_id
1 'polypeptide(L)' 'MDYFEERFKGILENFKFSLRMYRDDWTRCEACYRASLGEMESLFNHHDCHDSFSKRLMDCKNDFQRLLKKEYLGI' A
#
# COMPACT_ATOMS: atom_id res chain seq x y z
N MET A 1 4.36 12.20 10.70
CA MET A 1 4.41 10.86 10.08
C MET A 1 3.06 10.17 10.20
N ASP A 2 2.41 10.31 11.34
CA ASP A 2 1.10 9.73 11.71
C ASP A 2 0.05 9.82 10.60
N TYR A 3 -0.09 10.98 9.94
CA TYR A 3 -1.00 11.12 8.80
C TYR A 3 -0.73 10.10 7.70
N PHE A 4 0.52 9.93 7.28
CA PHE A 4 0.88 9.00 6.19
C PHE A 4 0.76 7.55 6.61
N GLU A 5 1.11 7.24 7.85
CA GLU A 5 0.93 5.90 8.42
C GLU A 5 -0.55 5.49 8.41
N GLU A 6 -1.45 6.37 8.88
CA GLU A 6 -2.90 6.12 8.84
C GLU A 6 -3.43 6.01 7.40
N ARG A 7 -2.90 6.80 6.45
CA ARG A 7 -3.27 6.68 5.04
C ARG A 7 -2.84 5.35 4.44
N PHE A 8 -1.59 4.90 4.67
CA PHE A 8 -1.11 3.62 4.19
C PHE A 8 -1.84 2.43 4.84
N LYS A 9 -2.16 2.54 6.14
CA LYS A 9 -2.99 1.57 6.84
C LYS A 9 -4.38 1.45 6.22
N GLY A 10 -5.03 2.57 5.91
CA GLY A 10 -6.32 2.57 5.22
C GLY A 10 -6.27 1.88 3.85
N ILE A 11 -5.20 2.10 3.07
CA ILE A 11 -4.99 1.41 1.79
C ILE A 11 -4.87 -0.11 2.02
N LEU A 12 -4.07 -0.53 3.01
CA LEU A 12 -3.90 -1.94 3.34
C LEU A 12 -5.22 -2.60 3.79
N GLU A 13 -6.01 -1.93 4.62
CA GLU A 13 -7.32 -2.42 5.09
C GLU A 13 -8.32 -2.57 3.94
N ASN A 14 -8.38 -1.58 3.03
CA ASN A 14 -9.20 -1.63 1.83
C ASN A 14 -8.78 -2.77 0.89
N PHE A 15 -7.48 -3.01 0.75
CA PHE A 15 -6.96 -4.14 -0.01
C PHE A 15 -7.38 -5.48 0.61
N LYS A 16 -7.21 -5.67 1.92
CA LYS A 16 -7.65 -6.87 2.64
C LYS A 16 -9.15 -7.13 2.51
N PHE A 17 -9.95 -6.06 2.48
CA PHE A 17 -11.38 -6.17 2.22
C PHE A 17 -11.66 -6.66 0.79
N SER A 18 -10.99 -6.06 -0.20
CA SER A 18 -11.12 -6.44 -1.60
C SER A 18 -10.69 -7.88 -1.87
N LEU A 19 -9.58 -8.34 -1.27
CA LEU A 19 -9.13 -9.74 -1.33
C LEU A 19 -10.21 -10.72 -0.83
N ARG A 20 -10.92 -10.35 0.25
CA ARG A 20 -12.01 -11.18 0.78
C ARG A 20 -13.22 -11.23 -0.17
N MET A 21 -13.53 -10.11 -0.83
CA MET A 21 -14.64 -10.04 -1.80
C MET A 21 -14.35 -10.80 -3.10
N TYR A 22 -13.10 -10.79 -3.57
CA TYR A 22 -12.70 -11.35 -4.86
C TYR A 22 -11.91 -12.65 -4.73
N ARG A 23 -12.10 -13.40 -3.63
CA ARG A 23 -11.28 -14.58 -3.30
C ARG A 23 -11.14 -15.60 -4.44
N ASP A 24 -12.18 -15.76 -5.26
CA ASP A 24 -12.22 -16.70 -6.39
C ASP A 24 -11.87 -16.04 -7.75
N ASP A 25 -11.64 -14.72 -7.77
CA ASP A 25 -11.24 -13.95 -8.95
C ASP A 25 -9.85 -13.36 -8.74
N TRP A 26 -8.83 -14.15 -9.11
CA TRP A 26 -7.43 -13.76 -8.99
C TRP A 26 -7.07 -12.52 -9.82
N THR A 27 -7.74 -12.33 -10.97
CA THR A 27 -7.49 -11.17 -11.84
C THR A 27 -7.91 -9.89 -11.14
N ARG A 28 -9.06 -9.89 -10.45
CA ARG A 28 -9.48 -8.76 -9.62
C ARG A 28 -8.58 -8.57 -8.41
N CYS A 29 -8.15 -9.64 -7.75
CA CYS A 29 -7.20 -9.56 -6.65
C CYS A 29 -5.89 -8.88 -7.08
N GLU A 30 -5.34 -9.26 -8.23
CA GLU A 30 -4.13 -8.64 -8.79
C GLU A 30 -4.38 -7.16 -9.17
N ALA A 31 -5.52 -6.84 -9.75
CA ALA A 31 -5.87 -5.45 -10.07
C ALA A 31 -5.94 -4.58 -8.79
N CYS A 32 -6.58 -5.07 -7.72
CA CYS A 32 -6.64 -4.41 -6.42
C CYS A 32 -5.24 -4.23 -5.80
N TYR A 33 -4.38 -5.24 -5.94
CA TYR A 33 -2.99 -5.19 -5.45
C TYR A 33 -2.21 -4.09 -6.17
N ARG A 34 -2.24 -4.07 -7.50
CA ARG A 34 -1.57 -3.07 -8.32
C ARG A 34 -2.10 -1.66 -8.06
N ALA A 35 -3.42 -1.50 -7.91
CA ALA A 35 -4.03 -0.22 -7.56
C ALA A 35 -3.54 0.29 -6.20
N SER A 36 -3.51 -0.57 -5.18
CA SER A 36 -3.04 -0.23 -3.84
C SER A 36 -1.56 0.20 -3.84
N LEU A 37 -0.70 -0.50 -4.60
CA LEU A 37 0.70 -0.08 -4.79
C LEU A 37 0.78 1.31 -5.44
N GLY A 38 -0.01 1.56 -6.49
CA GLY A 38 -0.05 2.84 -7.17
C GLY A 38 -0.53 3.99 -6.28
N GLU A 39 -1.52 3.75 -5.42
CA GLU A 39 -1.98 4.75 -4.44
C GLU A 39 -0.89 5.10 -3.43
N MET A 40 -0.19 4.09 -2.89
CA MET A 40 0.95 4.32 -1.97
C MET A 40 2.08 5.11 -2.65
N GLU A 41 2.37 4.78 -3.92
CA GLU A 41 3.40 5.46 -4.70
C GLU A 41 3.03 6.92 -5.01
N SER A 42 1.78 7.16 -5.39
CA SER A 42 1.24 8.50 -5.64
C SER A 42 1.34 9.39 -4.40
N LEU A 43 1.00 8.85 -3.23
CA LEU A 43 1.15 9.55 -1.95
C LEU A 43 2.61 9.92 -1.69
N PHE A 44 3.55 9.01 -1.92
CA PHE A 44 4.97 9.32 -1.72
C PHE A 44 5.50 10.36 -2.71
N ASN A 45 5.20 10.21 -4.00
CA ASN A 45 5.72 11.09 -5.06
C ASN A 45 5.32 12.56 -4.85
N HIS A 46 4.16 12.82 -4.24
CA HIS A 46 3.73 14.17 -3.89
C HIS A 46 4.62 14.85 -2.84
N HIS A 47 5.45 14.08 -2.15
CA HIS A 47 6.27 14.50 -1.02
C HIS A 47 7.75 14.08 -1.17
N ASP A 48 8.18 13.65 -2.35
CA ASP A 48 9.59 13.32 -2.58
C ASP A 48 10.41 14.58 -2.85
N CYS A 49 10.89 15.20 -1.77
CA CYS A 49 11.78 16.35 -1.79
C CYS A 49 13.24 15.99 -1.43
N HIS A 50 13.59 14.70 -1.47
CA HIS A 50 14.93 14.16 -1.15
C HIS A 50 15.51 14.58 0.22
N ASP A 51 14.65 14.93 1.18
CA ASP A 51 15.06 15.34 2.52
C ASP A 51 14.94 14.18 3.54
N SER A 52 15.16 14.48 4.82
CA SER A 52 15.02 13.49 5.89
C SER A 52 13.58 13.02 6.08
N PHE A 53 12.60 13.86 5.74
CA PHE A 53 11.20 13.52 5.81
C PHE A 53 10.81 12.55 4.69
N SER A 54 11.21 12.82 3.44
CA SER A 54 10.91 11.94 2.30
C SER A 54 11.57 10.57 2.48
N LYS A 55 12.78 10.49 3.04
CA LYS A 55 13.40 9.20 3.43
C LYS A 55 12.55 8.40 4.41
N ARG A 56 12.09 9.04 5.49
CA ARG A 56 11.21 8.39 6.49
C ARG A 56 9.89 7.95 5.86
N LEU A 57 9.34 8.76 4.96
CA LEU A 57 8.13 8.43 4.24
C LEU A 57 8.32 7.24 3.29
N MET A 58 9.47 7.19 2.59
CA MET A 58 9.84 6.06 1.74
C MET A 58 9.98 4.77 2.54
N ASP A 59 10.65 4.80 3.69
CA ASP A 59 10.79 3.64 4.57
C ASP A 59 9.42 3.15 5.06
N CYS A 60 8.57 4.08 5.51
CA CYS A 60 7.20 3.79 5.92
C CYS A 60 6.39 3.14 4.77
N LYS A 61 6.42 3.74 3.56
CA LYS A 61 5.79 3.18 2.36
C LYS A 61 6.27 1.76 2.08
N ASN A 62 7.59 1.53 2.12
CA ASN A 62 8.18 0.23 1.82
C ASN A 62 7.72 -0.85 2.81
N ASP A 63 7.58 -0.51 4.10
CA ASP A 63 7.06 -1.44 5.09
C ASP A 63 5.59 -1.80 4.82
N PHE A 64 4.75 -0.82 4.48
CA PHE A 64 3.36 -1.09 4.08
C PHE A 64 3.24 -1.87 2.76
N GLN A 65 4.09 -1.60 1.77
CA GLN A 65 4.14 -2.38 0.53
C GLN A 65 4.55 -3.84 0.79
N ARG A 66 5.46 -4.08 1.74
CA ARG A 66 5.82 -5.44 2.19
C ARG A 66 4.63 -6.14 2.85
N LEU A 67 3.91 -5.45 3.73
CA LEU A 67 2.69 -5.99 4.34
C LEU A 67 1.62 -6.31 3.27
N LEU A 68 1.38 -5.39 2.34
CA LEU A 68 0.47 -5.57 1.22
C LEU A 68 0.83 -6.80 0.38
N LYS A 69 2.12 -6.98 0.08
CA LYS A 69 2.62 -8.15 -0.66
C LYS A 69 2.40 -9.46 0.10
N LYS A 70 2.58 -9.47 1.43
CA LYS A 70 2.30 -10.64 2.26
C LYS A 70 0.84 -11.05 2.19
N GLU A 71 -0.07 -10.08 2.34
CA GLU A 71 -1.52 -10.33 2.22
C GLU A 71 -1.90 -10.83 0.82
N TYR A 72 -1.30 -10.25 -0.23
CA TYR A 72 -1.54 -10.69 -1.61
C TYR A 72 -1.08 -12.14 -1.85
N LEU A 73 0.07 -12.53 -1.31
CA LEU A 73 0.62 -13.88 -1.44
C LEU A 73 0.01 -14.89 -0.44
N GLY A 74 -0.72 -14.41 0.58
CA GLY A 74 -1.28 -15.24 1.65
C GLY A 74 -0.23 -15.82 2.60
N ILE A 75 0.88 -15.11 2.86
CA ILE A 75 2.02 -15.56 3.70
C ILE A 75 2.25 -14.72 4.95
#